data_AF-A0A438M7M7-F1
#
_entry.id   AF-A0A438M7M7-F1
#
_cell.length_a   1.000
_cell.length_b   1.000
_cell.length_c   1.000
_cell.angle_alpha   90.00
_cell.angle_beta   90.00
_cell.angle_gamma   90.00
#
_symmetry.space_group_name_H-M   'P 1'
#
loop_
_entity.id
_entity.type
_entity.pdbx_description
1 polymer ?
#
loop_
_entity_poly.entity_id
_entity_poly.type
_entity_poly.pdbx_seq_one_letter_code
_entity_poly.pdbx_strand_id
1 'polypeptide(L)' 'MQDEDLHAVAARLAGVPGVAAVVLGGSRARGTHRPDSDIDLGLYYRGRLGCTGCGRSHGR' A
#
# COMPACT_ATOMS: atom_id res chain seq x y z
N MET A 1 11.40 -4.04 -10.49
CA MET A 1 10.68 -2.76 -10.67
C MET A 1 11.62 -1.64 -10.28
N GLN A 2 11.76 -0.60 -11.10
CA GLN A 2 12.68 0.50 -10.80
C GLN A 2 12.03 1.52 -9.86
N ASP A 3 12.83 2.42 -9.28
CA ASP A 3 12.33 3.40 -8.31
C ASP A 3 11.36 4.40 -8.95
N GLU A 4 11.49 4.70 -10.24
CA GLU A 4 10.56 5.57 -10.97
C GLU A 4 9.17 4.92 -11.14
N ASP A 5 9.13 3.63 -11.44
CA ASP A 5 7.87 2.85 -11.47
C ASP A 5 7.20 2.87 -10.10
N LEU A 6 8.00 2.76 -9.03
CA LEU A 6 7.51 2.79 -7.65
C LEU A 6 6.89 4.14 -7.28
N HIS A 7 7.49 5.25 -7.72
CA HIS A 7 6.91 6.58 -7.54
C HIS A 7 5.58 6.72 -8.28
N ALA A 8 5.50 6.21 -9.51
CA ALA A 8 4.26 6.22 -10.28
C ALA A 8 3.14 5.39 -9.62
N VAL A 9 3.47 4.22 -9.06
CA VAL A 9 2.53 3.38 -8.30
C VAL A 9 2.08 4.10 -7.03
N ALA A 10 3.01 4.68 -6.25
CA ALA A 10 2.70 5.40 -5.02
C ALA A 10 1.78 6.62 -5.29
N ALA A 11 2.05 7.37 -6.36
CA ALA A 11 1.20 8.50 -6.77
C ALA A 11 -0.22 8.06 -7.14
N ARG A 12 -0.36 6.94 -7.86
CA ARG A 12 -1.67 6.38 -8.19
C ARG A 12 -2.43 5.91 -6.95
N LEU A 13 -1.75 5.27 -6.00
CA LEU A 13 -2.34 4.82 -4.74
C LEU A 13 -2.79 6.00 -3.88
N ALA A 14 -2.02 7.09 -3.83
CA ALA A 14 -2.39 8.31 -3.12
C ALA A 14 -3.64 9.00 -3.71
N GLY A 15 -3.92 8.79 -4.99
CA GLY A 15 -5.13 9.28 -5.65
C GLY A 15 -6.40 8.46 -5.36
N VAL A 16 -6.29 7.30 -4.71
CA VAL A 16 -7.45 6.45 -4.41
C VAL A 16 -8.29 7.08 -3.28
N PRO A 17 -9.60 7.29 -3.47
CA PRO A 17 -10.46 7.85 -2.44
C PRO A 17 -10.40 7.06 -1.12
N GLY A 18 -10.06 7.78 -0.05
CA GLY A 18 -9.91 7.22 1.29
C GLY A 18 -8.48 6.80 1.63
N VAL A 19 -7.54 6.73 0.68
CA VAL A 19 -6.11 6.64 1.03
C VAL A 19 -5.68 7.99 1.61
N ALA A 20 -5.22 7.97 2.84
CA ALA A 20 -4.74 9.13 3.58
C ALA A 20 -3.20 9.23 3.54
N ALA A 21 -2.49 8.11 3.40
CA ALA A 21 -1.05 8.11 3.16
C ALA A 21 -0.57 6.80 2.50
N VAL A 22 0.54 6.89 1.75
CA VAL A 22 1.30 5.77 1.21
C VAL A 22 2.71 5.84 1.80
N VAL A 23 3.20 4.73 2.34
CA VAL A 23 4.50 4.67 3.03
C VAL A 23 5.37 3.59 2.40
N LEU A 24 6.61 3.92 2.07
CA LEU A 24 7.60 2.95 1.63
C LEU A 24 8.22 2.24 2.83
N GLY A 25 8.21 0.92 2.80
CA GLY A 25 8.83 0.06 3.81
C GLY A 25 10.07 -0.67 3.29
N GLY A 26 10.55 -1.60 4.12
CA GLY A 26 11.52 -2.59 3.67
C GLY A 26 12.93 -2.06 3.38
N SER A 27 13.65 -2.82 2.56
CA SER A 27 15.05 -2.54 2.20
C SER A 27 15.19 -1.25 1.37
N ARG A 28 14.16 -0.89 0.58
CA ARG A 28 14.14 0.35 -0.21
C ARG A 28 14.02 1.58 0.67
N ALA A 29 13.16 1.56 1.69
CA ALA A 29 13.10 2.64 2.68
C ALA A 29 14.41 2.84 3.45
N ARG A 30 15.19 1.77 3.63
CA ARG A 30 16.51 1.79 4.29
C ARG A 30 17.68 2.04 3.34
N GLY A 31 17.46 2.12 2.03
CA GLY A 31 18.53 2.27 1.03
C GLY A 31 19.43 1.04 0.86
N THR A 32 19.05 -0.12 1.40
CA THR A 32 19.84 -1.37 1.36
C THR A 32 19.27 -2.38 0.36
N HIS A 33 18.51 -1.92 -0.63
CA HIS A 33 17.82 -2.79 -1.58
C HIS A 33 18.75 -3.25 -2.70
N ARG A 34 18.44 -4.41 -3.28
CA ARG A 34 19.04 -4.94 -4.50
C ARG A 34 18.02 -4.89 -5.64
N PRO A 35 18.45 -5.00 -6.91
CA PRO A 35 17.54 -4.96 -8.06
C PRO A 35 16.42 -6.01 -8.00
N ASP A 36 16.70 -7.17 -7.38
CA ASP A 36 15.80 -8.30 -7.18
C ASP A 36 15.00 -8.24 -5.87
N SER A 37 15.22 -7.21 -5.04
CA SER A 37 14.52 -7.10 -3.77
C SER A 37 13.03 -6.82 -3.95
N ASP A 38 12.23 -7.37 -3.05
CA ASP A 38 10.81 -7.06 -2.92
C ASP A 38 10.55 -5.58 -2.59
N ILE A 39 9.29 -5.16 -2.75
CA ILE A 39 8.81 -3.81 -2.48
C ILE A 39 7.70 -3.87 -1.45
N ASP A 40 7.91 -3.22 -0.32
CA ASP A 40 6.92 -3.09 0.75
C ASP A 40 6.25 -1.71 0.68
N LEU A 41 4.92 -1.66 0.49
CA LEU A 41 4.13 -0.43 0.56
C LEU A 41 3.04 -0.56 1.64
N GLY A 42 3.04 0.38 2.59
CA GLY A 42 1.98 0.54 3.57
C GLY A 42 0.94 1.56 3.11
N LEU A 43 -0.34 1.27 3.32
CA LEU A 43 -1.45 2.18 3.03
C LEU A 43 -2.15 2.57 4.32
N TYR A 44 -2.18 3.86 4.62
CA TYR A 44 -3.06 4.40 5.65
C TYR A 44 -4.37 4.79 4.99
N TYR A 45 -5.45 4.06 5.28
CA TYR A 45 -6.77 4.29 4.70
C TYR A 45 -7.71 4.86 5.75
N ARG A 46 -8.29 6.03 5.48
CA ARG A 46 -9.32 6.67 6.31
C ARG A 46 -10.69 6.43 5.70
N GLY A 47 -11.29 5.30 6.07
CA GLY A 47 -12.61 4.88 5.64
C GLY A 47 -12.85 3.41 5.96
N ARG A 48 -14.08 2.93 5.75
CA ARG A 48 -14.35 1.50 5.86
C ARG A 48 -13.84 0.84 4.58
N LEU A 49 -12.74 0.08 4.68
CA LEU A 49 -12.33 -0.82 3.61
C LEU A 49 -13.52 -1.73 3.32
N GLY A 50 -14.14 -1.52 2.16
CA GLY A 50 -15.25 -2.33 1.68
C GLY A 50 -14.71 -3.68 1.24
N CYS A 51 -14.27 -4.51 2.17
CA CYS A 51 -13.94 -5.90 1.89
C CYS A 51 -15.25 -6.65 1.63
N THR A 52 -15.72 -6.66 0.37
CA THR A 52 -16.71 -7.61 -0.11
C THR A 52 -16.07 -8.98 -0.11
N GLY A 53 -16.24 -9.71 1.00
CA GLY A 53 -15.64 -11.03 1.20
C GLY A 53 -15.59 -11.46 2.67
N CYS A 54 -15.69 -10.54 3.63
CA CYS A 54 -15.84 -10.90 5.04
C CYS A 54 -17.33 -10.85 5.42
N GLY A 55 -18.00 -12.00 5.30
CA GLY A 55 -19.38 -12.18 5.75
C GLY A 55 -19.47 -11.89 7.25
N ARG A 56 -20.28 -10.90 7.63
CA ARG A 56 -20.67 -10.71 9.02
C ARG A 56 -21.66 -11.81 9.39
N SER A 57 -21.21 -12.80 10.14
CA SER A 57 -22.12 -13.52 11.03
C SER A 57 -22.49 -12.57 12.18
N HIS A 58 -23.59 -11.83 12.01
CA HIS A 58 -24.32 -11.31 13.16
C HIS A 58 -25.06 -12.49 13.81
N GLY A 59 -24.55 -12.95 14.95
CA GLY A 59 -25.25 -13.85 15.87
C GLY A 59 -25.44 -13.12 17.18
N ARG A 60 -26.68 -13.17 17.68
CA ARG A 60 -27.23 -12.47 18.85
C ARG A 60 -26.45 -12.69 20.14
#